data_AF-A0AAN7TNH6-F1
#
_entry.id   AF-A0AAN7TNH6-F1
#
_cell.length_a   1.000
_cell.length_b   1.000
_cell.length_c   1.000
_cell.angle_alpha   90.00
_cell.angle_beta   90.00
_cell.angle_gamma   90.00
#
_symmetry.space_group_name_H-M   'P 1'
#
loop_
_entity.id
_entity.type
_entity.pdbx_description
1 polymer ?
#
loop_
_entity_poly.entity_id
_entity_poly.type
_entity_poly.pdbx_seq_one_letter_code
_entity_poly.pdbx_strand_id
1 'polypeptide(L)'
;MFRSLLTVIGWSLLLTLPLTFLPLLTSTISGISFAFWHNRHIETNTAAYLSEIHARASDWGVGGDVPSFRQWQDTNNDFGVMRINSDDWTRKLGFVLPEQYANILKHNEVTIEKSASLTTLKRNTSPSSPDSAKPREQWLWLTWYGFPDFFPWDRSFVRAIFYANAHPPKNESGFFIAQCSGSAEFLCGVWGTRPYALVHFLVEEEEILGVEEEEEEEEEEEGLTYGVPSEDLRRVTVRIIEFPLQDVWTGLPENVFLGDDEQVRAVMGGEGLYEQFEPYEEMAQLMHHFAEYENGLWNAKGTVRSYLDRVDDWIGKHIAEPMGLDGLLDGLHDIVFVLVGRLTGELVIAPMNMLWELGEAYLARPSQAERILGRLEDFDPEPANLMDGVFAGFLAKLPGMVEAHRSAAKDEGEPIVTGG
;
A
#
# COMPACT_ATOMS: atom_id res chain seq x y z
N MET A 1 4.15 12.40 -51.06
CA MET A 1 3.69 11.16 -50.41
C MET A 1 3.01 11.43 -49.06
N PHE A 2 3.67 12.06 -48.08
CA PHE A 2 3.08 12.40 -46.77
C PHE A 2 1.73 13.13 -46.79
N ARG A 3 1.57 14.15 -47.66
CA ARG A 3 0.29 14.87 -47.81
C ARG A 3 -0.88 13.99 -48.28
N SER A 4 -0.60 12.99 -49.11
CA SER A 4 -1.62 12.06 -49.64
C SER A 4 -2.01 11.02 -48.58
N LEU A 5 -1.05 10.61 -47.75
CA LEU A 5 -1.29 9.69 -46.65
C LEU A 5 -2.17 10.33 -45.57
N LEU A 6 -1.85 11.58 -45.18
CA LEU A 6 -2.65 12.38 -44.24
C LEU A 6 -4.07 12.66 -44.73
N THR A 7 -4.27 12.87 -46.04
CA THR A 7 -5.62 13.05 -46.58
C THR A 7 -6.41 11.75 -46.57
N VAL A 8 -5.80 10.62 -46.95
CA VAL A 8 -6.46 9.31 -46.89
C VAL A 8 -6.83 8.96 -45.45
N ILE A 9 -5.89 9.08 -44.50
CA ILE A 9 -6.16 8.84 -43.07
C ILE A 9 -7.27 9.76 -42.56
N GLY A 10 -7.24 11.06 -42.91
CA GLY A 10 -8.28 12.01 -42.51
C GLY A 10 -9.66 11.65 -43.05
N TRP A 11 -9.76 11.20 -44.31
CA TRP A 11 -11.03 10.76 -44.89
C TRP A 11 -11.54 9.45 -44.30
N SER A 12 -10.64 8.49 -44.02
CA SER A 12 -10.98 7.25 -43.32
C SER A 12 -11.55 7.56 -41.93
N LEU A 13 -10.89 8.44 -41.18
CA LEU A 13 -11.28 8.82 -39.83
C LEU A 13 -12.61 9.60 -39.80
N LEU A 14 -12.87 10.44 -40.81
CA LEU A 14 -14.15 11.12 -41.00
C LEU A 14 -15.29 10.16 -41.35
N LEU A 15 -15.02 9.09 -42.11
CA LEU A 15 -16.01 8.08 -42.48
C LEU A 15 -16.34 7.15 -41.31
N THR A 16 -15.36 6.84 -40.45
CA THR A 16 -15.58 6.02 -39.26
C THR A 16 -16.07 6.82 -38.06
N LEU A 17 -16.01 8.15 -38.11
CA LEU A 17 -16.37 9.06 -37.02
C LEU A 17 -17.73 8.79 -36.36
N PRO A 18 -18.81 8.44 -37.08
CA PRO A 18 -20.08 8.10 -36.43
C PRO A 18 -20.01 6.90 -35.48
N LEU A 19 -19.06 5.99 -35.70
CA LEU A 19 -18.81 4.80 -34.89
C LEU A 19 -17.68 5.03 -33.88
N THR A 20 -16.64 5.79 -34.26
CA THR A 20 -15.45 5.97 -33.43
C THR A 20 -15.50 7.22 -32.55
N PHE A 21 -16.39 8.18 -32.80
CA PHE A 21 -16.42 9.45 -32.05
C PHE A 21 -16.71 9.27 -30.57
N LEU A 22 -17.69 8.43 -30.21
CA LEU A 22 -18.04 8.21 -28.81
C LEU A 22 -16.93 7.46 -28.06
N PRO A 23 -16.40 6.33 -28.57
CA PRO A 23 -15.22 5.67 -27.97
C PRO A 23 -14.00 6.59 -27.83
N LEU A 24 -13.77 7.47 -28.81
CA LEU A 24 -12.70 8.48 -28.74
C LEU A 24 -12.96 9.54 -27.65
N LEU A 25 -14.22 9.96 -27.50
CA LEU A 25 -14.60 10.94 -26.49
C LEU A 25 -14.53 10.35 -25.08
N THR A 26 -15.04 9.13 -24.88
CA THR A 26 -15.00 8.43 -23.59
C THR A 26 -13.56 8.16 -23.18
N SER A 27 -12.75 7.52 -24.03
CA SER A 27 -11.31 7.29 -23.78
C SER A 27 -10.53 8.57 -23.48
N THR A 28 -10.84 9.69 -24.14
CA THR A 28 -10.22 10.99 -23.84
C THR A 28 -10.59 11.48 -22.42
N ILE A 29 -11.86 11.39 -22.03
CA ILE A 29 -12.32 11.79 -20.70
C ILE A 29 -11.72 10.88 -19.63
N SER A 30 -11.69 9.57 -19.89
CA SER A 30 -11.10 8.55 -19.03
C SER A 30 -9.60 8.77 -18.84
N GLY A 31 -8.85 9.00 -19.93
CA GLY A 31 -7.41 9.24 -19.88
C GLY A 31 -7.05 10.51 -19.10
N ILE A 32 -7.81 11.60 -19.29
CA ILE A 32 -7.63 12.81 -18.46
C ILE A 32 -7.91 12.50 -16.99
N SER A 33 -8.99 11.76 -16.72
CA SER A 33 -9.41 11.44 -15.35
C SER A 33 -8.40 10.53 -14.66
N PHE A 34 -7.82 9.56 -15.39
CA PHE A 34 -6.72 8.71 -14.94
C PHE A 34 -5.49 9.53 -14.56
N ALA A 35 -5.05 10.45 -15.42
CA ALA A 35 -3.87 11.27 -15.14
C ALA A 35 -4.00 12.08 -13.83
N PHE A 36 -5.15 12.73 -13.63
CA PHE A 36 -5.42 13.48 -12.39
C PHE A 36 -5.57 12.57 -11.17
N TRP A 37 -6.26 11.44 -11.32
CA TRP A 37 -6.44 10.47 -10.26
C TRP A 37 -5.10 9.87 -9.81
N HIS A 38 -4.28 9.41 -10.76
CA HIS A 38 -2.97 8.82 -10.51
C HIS A 38 -1.99 9.82 -9.88
N ASN A 39 -1.93 11.07 -10.37
CA ASN A 39 -1.10 12.11 -9.72
C ASN A 39 -1.55 12.37 -8.28
N ARG A 40 -2.86 12.45 -8.03
CA ARG A 40 -3.39 12.60 -6.67
C ARG A 40 -3.06 11.40 -5.79
N HIS A 41 -3.09 10.20 -6.35
CA HIS A 41 -2.73 8.97 -5.66
C HIS A 41 -1.27 9.00 -5.18
N ILE A 42 -0.34 9.38 -6.07
CA ILE A 42 1.08 9.57 -5.72
C ILE A 42 1.24 10.61 -4.61
N GLU A 43 0.57 11.76 -4.71
CA GLU A 43 0.61 12.82 -3.70
C GLU A 43 0.10 12.34 -2.32
N THR A 44 -1.00 11.57 -2.31
CA THR A 44 -1.56 11.00 -1.06
C THR A 44 -0.64 9.96 -0.46
N ASN A 45 -0.05 9.08 -1.28
CA ASN A 45 0.91 8.07 -0.83
C ASN A 45 2.16 8.75 -0.23
N THR A 46 2.67 9.78 -0.90
CA THR A 46 3.79 10.59 -0.40
C THR A 46 3.46 11.22 0.95
N ALA A 47 2.26 11.79 1.10
CA ALA A 47 1.81 12.37 2.36
C ALA A 47 1.73 11.34 3.49
N ALA A 48 1.16 10.17 3.20
CA ALA A 48 1.05 9.06 4.15
C ALA A 48 2.43 8.60 4.62
N TYR A 49 3.37 8.39 3.69
CA TYR A 49 4.74 8.01 4.03
C TYR A 49 5.43 9.01 4.96
N LEU A 50 5.35 10.30 4.63
CA LEU A 50 5.94 11.37 5.44
C LEU A 50 5.29 11.46 6.82
N SER A 51 3.97 11.28 6.90
CA SER A 51 3.22 11.26 8.16
C SER A 51 3.66 10.09 9.04
N GLU A 52 3.87 8.92 8.46
CA GLU A 52 4.34 7.74 9.18
C GLU A 52 5.80 7.86 9.65
N ILE A 53 6.67 8.48 8.85
CA ILE A 53 8.03 8.85 9.30
C ILE A 53 7.95 9.81 10.50
N HIS A 54 7.11 10.84 10.41
CA HIS A 54 6.92 11.77 11.52
C HIS A 54 6.41 11.07 12.78
N ALA A 55 5.45 10.16 12.65
CA ALA A 55 4.94 9.34 13.74
C ALA A 55 6.03 8.44 14.35
N ARG A 56 6.93 7.90 13.53
CA ARG A 56 8.11 7.14 14.02
C ARG A 56 9.08 8.02 14.78
N ALA A 57 9.40 9.18 14.24
CA ALA A 57 10.36 10.10 14.85
C ALA A 57 9.83 10.69 16.17
N SER A 58 8.51 10.77 16.31
CA SER A 58 7.81 11.15 17.55
C SER A 58 7.39 9.96 18.42
N ASP A 59 7.85 8.73 18.09
CA ASP A 59 7.55 7.54 18.87
C ASP A 59 8.18 7.65 20.26
N TRP A 60 7.43 7.20 21.25
CA TRP A 60 7.77 7.38 22.65
C TRP A 60 8.43 6.12 23.19
N GLY A 61 9.47 6.33 24.00
CA GLY A 61 10.22 5.29 24.67
C GLY A 61 10.62 5.75 26.07
N VAL A 62 10.89 4.78 26.94
CA VAL A 62 11.29 5.04 28.34
C VAL A 62 12.82 5.24 28.48
N GLY A 63 13.55 5.18 27.36
CA GLY A 63 15.02 5.15 27.32
C GLY A 63 15.62 3.79 27.72
N GLY A 64 16.90 3.57 27.40
CA GLY A 64 17.59 2.29 27.64
C GLY A 64 17.17 1.17 26.67
N ASP A 65 17.35 -0.10 27.07
CA ASP A 65 17.00 -1.29 26.27
C ASP A 65 15.49 -1.61 26.22
N VAL A 66 14.63 -0.66 26.64
CA VAL A 66 13.17 -0.84 26.70
C VAL A 66 12.57 -0.56 25.32
N PRO A 67 11.69 -1.44 24.78
CA PRO A 67 11.09 -1.22 23.48
C PRO A 67 10.29 0.09 23.45
N SER A 68 10.30 0.76 22.30
CA SER A 68 9.40 1.89 22.07
C SER A 68 7.94 1.43 22.13
N PHE A 69 7.00 2.35 22.31
CA PHE A 69 5.59 1.97 22.34
C PHE A 69 5.14 1.32 21.04
N ARG A 70 5.61 1.81 19.89
CA ARG A 70 5.34 1.16 18.61
C ARG A 70 5.85 -0.27 18.58
N GLN A 71 7.09 -0.52 19.02
CA GLN A 71 7.66 -1.87 19.09
C GLN A 71 6.88 -2.78 20.06
N TRP A 72 6.39 -2.23 21.16
CA TRP A 72 5.52 -2.95 22.08
C TRP A 72 4.18 -3.31 21.42
N GLN A 73 3.52 -2.36 20.75
CA GLN A 73 2.27 -2.60 20.01
C GLN A 73 2.44 -3.59 18.87
N ASP A 74 3.62 -3.61 18.24
CA ASP A 74 3.89 -4.53 17.14
C ASP A 74 3.81 -6.00 17.56
N THR A 75 4.03 -6.28 18.84
CA THR A 75 3.98 -7.63 19.43
C THR A 75 2.80 -7.86 20.38
N ASN A 76 2.23 -6.80 20.94
CA ASN A 76 1.13 -6.85 21.91
C ASN A 76 -0.13 -6.21 21.32
N ASN A 77 -0.67 -6.82 20.26
CA ASN A 77 -1.92 -6.40 19.62
C ASN A 77 -3.00 -7.49 19.70
N ASP A 78 -4.24 -7.10 19.41
CA ASP A 78 -5.43 -7.94 19.56
C ASP A 78 -5.47 -9.15 18.60
N PHE A 79 -4.63 -9.18 17.57
CA PHE A 79 -4.54 -10.32 16.65
C PHE A 79 -3.52 -11.37 17.10
N GLY A 80 -2.65 -11.05 18.06
CA GLY A 80 -1.61 -11.96 18.53
C GLY A 80 -0.54 -12.32 17.48
N VAL A 81 -0.37 -11.50 16.44
CA VAL A 81 0.63 -11.66 15.38
C VAL A 81 1.44 -10.38 15.19
N MET A 82 2.57 -10.43 14.48
CA MET A 82 3.42 -9.25 14.32
C MET A 82 2.76 -8.18 13.43
N ARG A 83 2.72 -6.92 13.90
CA ARG A 83 2.27 -5.79 13.10
C ARG A 83 3.37 -5.26 12.19
N ILE A 84 3.03 -5.07 10.92
CA ILE A 84 3.83 -4.44 9.88
C ILE A 84 3.54 -2.95 9.84
N ASN A 85 4.61 -2.17 9.66
CA ASN A 85 4.52 -0.76 9.38
C ASN A 85 5.20 -0.40 8.05
N SER A 86 4.80 0.69 7.40
CA SER A 86 5.36 1.09 6.10
C SER A 86 6.86 1.35 6.10
N ASP A 87 7.41 1.77 7.23
CA ASP A 87 8.83 2.15 7.36
C ASP A 87 9.74 0.98 7.75
N ASP A 88 9.19 -0.20 8.08
CA ASP A 88 9.98 -1.36 8.50
C ASP A 88 9.46 -2.72 8.01
N TRP A 89 8.56 -2.72 7.03
CA TRP A 89 7.90 -3.90 6.51
C TRP A 89 8.86 -4.95 5.93
N THR A 90 9.80 -4.53 5.09
CA THR A 90 10.79 -5.42 4.47
C THR A 90 11.59 -6.15 5.53
N ARG A 91 12.09 -5.42 6.54
CA ARG A 91 12.85 -5.99 7.67
C ARG A 91 12.03 -6.98 8.48
N LYS A 92 10.76 -6.68 8.78
CA LYS A 92 9.89 -7.57 9.55
C LYS A 92 9.55 -8.84 8.80
N LEU A 93 9.25 -8.75 7.51
CA LEU A 93 8.98 -9.91 6.66
C LEU A 93 10.26 -10.66 6.23
N GLY A 94 11.44 -10.01 6.34
CA GLY A 94 12.74 -10.58 5.98
C GLY A 94 13.03 -10.54 4.49
N PHE A 95 12.60 -9.46 3.86
CA PHE A 95 12.80 -9.19 2.45
C PHE A 95 13.79 -8.05 2.25
N VAL A 96 14.33 -7.98 1.04
CA VAL A 96 15.36 -7.05 0.61
C VAL A 96 14.86 -6.38 -0.67
N LEU A 97 14.95 -5.05 -0.68
CA LEU A 97 14.74 -4.23 -1.85
C LEU A 97 16.10 -3.84 -2.47
N PRO A 98 16.11 -3.41 -3.74
CA PRO A 98 17.26 -2.72 -4.31
C PRO A 98 17.73 -1.55 -3.45
N GLU A 99 19.04 -1.29 -3.42
CA GLU A 99 19.64 -0.21 -2.63
C GLU A 99 19.08 1.16 -3.00
N GLN A 100 18.78 1.35 -4.29
CA GLN A 100 18.16 2.54 -4.87
C GLN A 100 16.80 2.83 -4.23
N TYR A 101 16.02 1.78 -3.96
CA TYR A 101 14.66 1.87 -3.43
C TYR A 101 14.64 1.89 -1.90
N ALA A 102 15.61 1.25 -1.26
CA ALA A 102 15.76 1.29 0.19
C ALA A 102 16.24 2.66 0.70
N ASN A 103 16.96 3.44 -0.13
CA ASN A 103 17.53 4.74 0.24
C ASN A 103 17.11 5.86 -0.73
N ILE A 104 15.81 6.09 -0.89
CA ILE A 104 15.27 7.09 -1.84
C ILE A 104 15.83 8.49 -1.59
N LEU A 105 16.13 8.87 -0.35
CA LEU A 105 16.73 10.18 -0.02
C LEU A 105 18.13 10.40 -0.63
N LYS A 106 18.82 9.34 -1.05
CA LYS A 106 20.12 9.43 -1.74
C LYS A 106 19.98 9.39 -3.26
N HIS A 107 18.82 8.95 -3.77
CA HIS A 107 18.56 8.72 -5.19
C HIS A 107 17.34 9.54 -5.62
N ASN A 108 17.58 10.81 -5.95
CA ASN A 108 16.55 11.79 -6.32
C ASN A 108 15.75 11.44 -7.59
N GLU A 109 16.13 10.39 -8.32
CA GLU A 109 15.49 9.97 -9.58
C GLU A 109 14.40 8.90 -9.36
N VAL A 110 14.32 8.31 -8.17
CA VAL A 110 13.39 7.22 -7.86
C VAL A 110 12.13 7.76 -7.20
N THR A 111 10.97 7.37 -7.70
CA THR A 111 9.67 7.75 -7.10
C THR A 111 9.48 7.07 -5.75
N ILE A 112 8.75 7.73 -4.83
CA ILE A 112 8.55 7.21 -3.47
C ILE A 112 7.91 5.81 -3.47
N GLU A 113 7.04 5.53 -4.44
CA GLU A 113 6.29 4.27 -4.57
C GLU A 113 7.22 3.06 -4.69
N LYS A 114 8.42 3.22 -5.27
CA LYS A 114 9.40 2.13 -5.36
C LYS A 114 9.91 1.65 -3.99
N SER A 115 9.80 2.44 -2.92
CA SER A 115 10.14 1.97 -1.54
C SER A 115 9.20 0.90 -1.00
N ALA A 116 8.05 0.68 -1.65
CA ALA A 116 7.13 -0.39 -1.35
C ALA A 116 6.90 -1.33 -2.56
N SER A 117 7.84 -1.38 -3.51
CA SER A 117 7.74 -2.26 -4.68
C SER A 117 7.62 -3.73 -4.27
N LEU A 118 6.61 -4.41 -4.81
CA LEU A 118 6.40 -5.85 -4.64
C LEU A 118 7.07 -6.69 -5.74
N THR A 119 7.30 -6.10 -6.91
CA THR A 119 7.85 -6.77 -8.10
C THR A 119 9.36 -6.99 -8.01
N THR A 120 10.07 -6.10 -7.31
CA THR A 120 11.54 -6.17 -7.12
C THR A 120 11.94 -6.80 -5.79
N LEU A 121 11.00 -7.45 -5.10
CA LEU A 121 11.24 -7.98 -3.76
C LEU A 121 12.04 -9.29 -3.83
N LYS A 122 13.16 -9.35 -3.12
CA LYS A 122 13.98 -10.56 -2.98
C LYS A 122 14.14 -10.95 -1.51
N ARG A 123 14.53 -12.17 -1.24
CA ARG A 123 14.87 -12.66 0.11
C ARG A 123 16.31 -13.13 0.17
N ASN A 124 17.00 -12.74 1.24
CA ASN A 124 18.32 -13.28 1.55
C ASN A 124 18.18 -14.66 2.21
N THR A 125 18.61 -15.69 1.49
CA THR A 125 18.59 -17.10 1.91
C THR A 125 19.95 -17.60 2.39
N SER A 126 20.95 -16.71 2.46
CA SER A 126 22.28 -17.03 2.98
C SER A 126 22.17 -17.70 4.36
N PRO A 127 22.89 -18.82 4.62
CA PRO A 127 22.83 -19.52 5.91
C PRO A 127 23.21 -18.65 7.12
N SER A 128 23.99 -17.59 6.90
CA SER A 128 24.36 -16.61 7.94
C SER A 128 23.32 -15.51 8.16
N SER A 129 22.32 -15.39 7.28
CA SER A 129 21.27 -14.39 7.41
C SER A 129 20.25 -14.82 8.47
N PRO A 130 19.83 -13.93 9.39
CA PRO A 130 18.71 -14.22 10.30
C PRO A 130 17.39 -14.44 9.54
N ASP A 131 17.28 -13.92 8.32
CA ASP A 131 16.10 -14.09 7.48
C ASP A 131 16.02 -15.49 6.87
N SER A 132 17.10 -16.27 6.84
CA SER A 132 17.06 -17.67 6.35
C SER A 132 16.14 -18.56 7.20
N ALA A 133 15.97 -18.24 8.49
CA ALA A 133 15.14 -19.00 9.42
C ALA A 133 13.64 -18.66 9.33
N LYS A 134 13.24 -17.64 8.57
CA LYS A 134 11.81 -17.26 8.47
C LYS A 134 11.00 -18.26 7.62
N PRO A 135 9.69 -18.38 7.86
CA PRO A 135 8.75 -19.04 6.95
C PRO A 135 8.96 -18.69 5.47
N ARG A 136 8.95 -19.69 4.59
CA ARG A 136 8.95 -19.48 3.13
C ARG A 136 7.68 -18.77 2.66
N GLU A 137 6.57 -19.22 3.19
CA GLU A 137 5.23 -18.70 2.94
C GLU A 137 4.86 -17.71 4.04
N GLN A 138 4.44 -16.50 3.68
CA GLN A 138 4.05 -15.48 4.66
C GLN A 138 2.76 -14.78 4.23
N TRP A 139 1.88 -14.51 5.19
CA TRP A 139 0.57 -13.90 4.99
C TRP A 139 0.47 -12.60 5.78
N LEU A 140 0.11 -11.52 5.10
CA LEU A 140 -0.12 -10.20 5.69
C LEU A 140 -1.58 -9.81 5.52
N TRP A 141 -2.29 -9.68 6.64
CA TRP A 141 -3.66 -9.19 6.64
C TRP A 141 -3.72 -7.67 6.67
N LEU A 142 -4.39 -7.10 5.68
CA LEU A 142 -4.64 -5.67 5.57
C LEU A 142 -6.03 -5.35 6.11
N THR A 143 -6.08 -4.50 7.13
CA THR A 143 -7.30 -4.08 7.81
C THR A 143 -7.38 -2.56 7.87
N TRP A 144 -8.59 -2.02 8.02
CA TRP A 144 -8.80 -0.58 8.20
C TRP A 144 -8.14 -0.10 9.49
N TYR A 145 -8.57 -0.63 10.64
CA TYR A 145 -8.17 -0.15 11.96
C TYR A 145 -7.56 -1.24 12.84
N GLY A 146 -7.70 -2.52 12.46
CA GLY A 146 -7.22 -3.65 13.24
C GLY A 146 -7.94 -3.81 14.58
N PHE A 147 -9.27 -3.95 14.53
CA PHE A 147 -10.08 -4.28 15.70
C PHE A 147 -10.86 -5.58 15.44
N PRO A 148 -10.33 -6.75 15.82
CA PRO A 148 -10.86 -8.03 15.38
C PRO A 148 -12.28 -8.33 15.84
N ASP A 149 -12.70 -7.77 16.96
CA ASP A 149 -14.06 -7.98 17.46
C ASP A 149 -15.11 -7.09 16.78
N PHE A 150 -14.71 -5.99 16.14
CA PHE A 150 -15.62 -5.03 15.51
C PHE A 150 -15.94 -5.40 14.06
N PHE A 151 -14.98 -5.93 13.32
CA PHE A 151 -15.13 -6.22 11.90
C PHE A 151 -15.18 -7.73 11.64
N PRO A 152 -16.21 -8.23 10.93
CA PRO A 152 -16.37 -9.66 10.65
C PRO A 152 -15.16 -10.31 9.98
N TRP A 153 -14.53 -9.62 9.02
CA TRP A 153 -13.35 -10.09 8.31
C TRP A 153 -12.11 -10.19 9.20
N ASP A 154 -11.88 -9.21 10.08
CA ASP A 154 -10.77 -9.27 11.04
C ASP A 154 -10.94 -10.44 12.01
N ARG A 155 -12.18 -10.69 12.47
CA ARG A 155 -12.51 -11.87 13.30
C ARG A 155 -12.24 -13.18 12.56
N SER A 156 -12.59 -13.21 11.28
CA SER A 156 -12.41 -14.38 10.40
C SER A 156 -10.94 -14.69 10.20
N PHE A 157 -10.10 -13.66 10.02
CA PHE A 157 -8.66 -13.81 9.97
C PHE A 157 -8.07 -14.37 11.27
N VAL A 158 -8.47 -13.84 12.43
CA VAL A 158 -8.04 -14.38 13.73
C VAL A 158 -8.40 -15.86 13.88
N ARG A 159 -9.61 -16.26 13.45
CA ARG A 159 -10.04 -17.66 13.45
C ARG A 159 -9.24 -18.52 12.47
N ALA A 160 -8.90 -17.98 11.30
CA ALA A 160 -8.07 -18.67 10.33
C ALA A 160 -6.64 -18.92 10.87
N ILE A 161 -6.05 -17.94 11.56
CA ILE A 161 -4.76 -18.10 12.26
C ILE A 161 -4.85 -19.22 13.31
N PHE A 162 -5.89 -19.20 14.16
CA PHE A 162 -6.10 -20.27 15.15
C PHE A 162 -6.26 -21.64 14.50
N TYR A 163 -6.97 -21.69 13.37
CA TYR A 163 -7.16 -22.92 12.62
C TYR A 163 -5.83 -23.45 12.06
N ALA A 164 -5.02 -22.59 11.42
CA ALA A 164 -3.72 -22.92 10.86
C ALA A 164 -2.75 -23.42 11.96
N ASN A 165 -2.69 -22.72 13.09
CA ASN A 165 -1.87 -23.12 14.23
C ASN A 165 -2.32 -24.45 14.86
N ALA A 166 -3.61 -24.79 14.79
CA ALA A 166 -4.16 -26.03 15.35
C ALA A 166 -4.04 -27.24 14.40
N HIS A 167 -3.80 -27.03 13.11
CA HIS A 167 -3.67 -28.08 12.10
C HIS A 167 -2.32 -27.94 11.37
N PRO A 168 -1.19 -28.35 12.00
CA PRO A 168 0.13 -27.97 11.53
C PRO A 168 0.80 -28.79 10.38
N PRO A 169 0.19 -29.67 9.56
CA PRO A 169 1.03 -30.59 8.78
C PRO A 169 1.38 -30.16 7.33
N LYS A 170 1.26 -28.89 6.88
CA LYS A 170 1.57 -28.56 5.46
C LYS A 170 2.38 -27.30 5.11
N ASN A 171 2.52 -26.28 5.95
CA ASN A 171 3.55 -25.23 5.75
C ASN A 171 3.77 -24.42 7.03
N GLU A 172 5.03 -24.14 7.33
CA GLU A 172 5.48 -23.27 8.42
C GLU A 172 5.18 -21.81 8.09
N SER A 173 3.93 -21.43 7.80
CA SER A 173 3.60 -20.10 7.28
C SER A 173 3.70 -19.00 8.35
N GLY A 174 4.21 -17.83 7.99
CA GLY A 174 4.25 -16.64 8.85
C GLY A 174 2.97 -15.83 8.74
N PHE A 175 2.46 -15.28 9.85
CA PHE A 175 1.27 -14.44 9.87
C PHE A 175 1.57 -13.05 10.41
N PHE A 176 1.03 -12.03 9.74
CA PHE A 176 1.28 -10.62 10.01
C PHE A 176 0.00 -9.79 9.81
N ILE A 177 -0.02 -8.58 10.37
CA ILE A 177 -1.11 -7.61 10.17
C ILE A 177 -0.57 -6.23 9.77
N ALA A 178 -1.32 -5.47 8.99
CA ALA A 178 -1.06 -4.06 8.69
C ALA A 178 -2.37 -3.25 8.72
N GLN A 179 -2.29 -2.04 9.28
CA GLN A 179 -3.43 -1.13 9.43
C GLN A 179 -3.36 0.00 8.41
N CYS A 180 -4.22 -0.03 7.40
CA CYS A 180 -4.19 0.94 6.30
C CYS A 180 -4.67 2.33 6.69
N SER A 181 -5.33 2.53 7.85
CA SER A 181 -5.65 3.86 8.39
C SER A 181 -4.73 4.28 9.53
N GLY A 182 -3.56 3.64 9.67
CA GLY A 182 -2.64 3.90 10.76
C GLY A 182 -1.20 3.65 10.36
N SER A 183 -0.74 2.43 10.56
CA SER A 183 0.68 2.09 10.46
C SER A 183 1.16 1.70 9.06
N ALA A 184 0.25 1.51 8.12
CA ALA A 184 0.52 0.96 6.80
C ALA A 184 -0.27 1.68 5.70
N GLU A 185 -0.66 2.94 5.92
CA GLU A 185 -1.42 3.72 4.95
C GLU A 185 -0.64 3.86 3.64
N PHE A 186 0.67 4.12 3.74
CA PHE A 186 1.54 4.17 2.56
C PHE A 186 1.58 2.84 1.80
N LEU A 187 1.73 1.70 2.48
CA LEU A 187 1.76 0.39 1.82
C LEU A 187 0.46 0.10 1.08
N CYS A 188 -0.69 0.30 1.73
CA CYS A 188 -1.98 0.02 1.11
C CYS A 188 -2.26 0.96 -0.07
N GLY A 189 -1.80 2.20 0.02
CA GLY A 189 -1.84 3.15 -1.08
C GLY A 189 -0.99 2.71 -2.28
N VAL A 190 0.30 2.41 -2.07
CA VAL A 190 1.22 2.03 -3.15
C VAL A 190 0.87 0.69 -3.78
N TRP A 191 0.51 -0.31 -2.97
CA TRP A 191 0.09 -1.61 -3.49
C TRP A 191 -1.27 -1.54 -4.19
N GLY A 192 -1.94 -0.38 -4.16
CA GLY A 192 -3.23 -0.18 -4.79
C GLY A 192 -4.23 -1.19 -4.24
N THR A 193 -4.34 -1.31 -2.92
CA THR A 193 -5.17 -2.35 -2.31
C THR A 193 -6.18 -1.79 -1.32
N ARG A 194 -7.35 -2.43 -1.28
CA ARG A 194 -8.44 -2.06 -0.39
C ARG A 194 -8.64 -3.07 0.74
N PRO A 195 -8.63 -2.63 2.01
CA PRO A 195 -9.01 -3.51 3.11
C PRO A 195 -10.49 -3.91 3.03
N TYR A 196 -10.84 -5.17 3.22
CA TYR A 196 -10.00 -6.24 3.77
C TYR A 196 -9.27 -7.01 2.68
N ALA A 197 -7.96 -7.18 2.83
CA ALA A 197 -7.15 -7.90 1.87
C ALA A 197 -6.11 -8.77 2.56
N LEU A 198 -5.70 -9.83 1.88
CA LEU A 198 -4.66 -10.74 2.31
C LEU A 198 -3.55 -10.72 1.26
N VAL A 199 -2.36 -10.28 1.69
CA VAL A 199 -1.17 -10.30 0.83
C VAL A 199 -0.39 -11.58 1.13
N HIS A 200 -0.21 -12.38 0.09
CA HIS A 200 0.54 -13.63 0.15
C HIS A 200 1.94 -13.40 -0.42
N PHE A 201 2.96 -13.72 0.36
CA PHE A 201 4.35 -13.72 -0.08
C PHE A 201 4.88 -15.15 -0.11
N LEU A 202 5.36 -15.57 -1.28
CA LEU A 202 5.97 -16.86 -1.48
C LEU A 202 7.41 -16.68 -1.97
N VAL A 203 8.37 -17.23 -1.24
CA VAL A 203 9.78 -17.24 -1.65
C VAL A 203 10.02 -18.45 -2.55
N GLU A 204 10.47 -18.21 -3.77
CA GLU A 204 10.72 -19.26 -4.75
C GLU A 204 11.99 -20.08 -4.41
N GLU A 205 11.96 -21.40 -4.69
CA GLU A 205 13.09 -22.31 -4.37
C GLU A 205 14.25 -22.19 -5.36
N GLU A 206 13.95 -21.98 -6.64
CA GLU A 206 14.94 -21.81 -7.70
C GLU A 206 15.07 -20.31 -8.06
N GLU A 207 16.30 -19.87 -8.32
CA GLU A 207 16.51 -18.70 -9.17
C GLU A 207 15.87 -19.06 -10.52
N ILE A 208 14.99 -18.23 -11.08
CA ILE A 208 14.54 -18.40 -12.47
C ILE A 208 15.74 -18.08 -13.36
N LEU A 209 16.71 -18.99 -13.40
CA LEU A 209 17.82 -19.05 -14.32
C LEU A 209 17.51 -20.25 -15.22
N GLY A 210 16.70 -20.03 -16.27
CA GLY A 210 16.65 -20.97 -17.39
C GLY A 210 15.31 -21.61 -17.77
N VAL A 211 14.19 -20.94 -17.54
CA VAL A 211 12.99 -21.19 -18.35
C VAL A 211 12.57 -19.84 -18.94
N GLU A 212 12.92 -19.66 -20.21
CA GLU A 212 12.52 -18.56 -21.11
C GLU A 212 13.25 -17.21 -20.92
N GLU A 213 14.57 -17.23 -21.15
CA GLU A 213 15.35 -16.05 -21.66
C GLU A 213 14.80 -15.47 -22.98
N GLU A 214 13.65 -15.91 -23.50
CA GLU A 214 13.04 -15.38 -24.72
C GLU A 214 11.67 -14.71 -24.50
N GLU A 215 11.01 -14.84 -23.33
CA GLU A 215 9.67 -14.23 -23.12
C GLU A 215 9.47 -13.50 -21.76
N GLU A 216 10.34 -13.67 -20.75
CA GLU A 216 10.26 -12.91 -19.47
C GLU A 216 11.51 -12.03 -19.18
N GLU A 217 12.13 -11.45 -20.21
CA GLU A 217 12.92 -10.21 -20.06
C GLU A 217 12.00 -8.97 -19.84
N GLU A 218 10.89 -9.13 -19.12
CA GLU A 218 10.09 -8.00 -18.66
C GLU A 218 10.77 -7.39 -17.44
N GLU A 219 11.67 -6.44 -17.72
CA GLU A 219 11.98 -5.30 -16.86
C GLU A 219 12.59 -5.61 -15.47
N GLU A 220 13.67 -6.42 -15.36
CA GLU A 220 14.64 -6.06 -14.32
C GLU A 220 15.18 -4.68 -14.71
N GLU A 221 14.68 -3.59 -14.08
CA GLU A 221 15.15 -2.23 -14.33
C GLU A 221 16.69 -2.23 -14.37
N GLU A 222 17.26 -2.01 -15.56
CA GLU A 222 18.70 -2.11 -15.77
C GLU A 222 19.43 -1.21 -14.75
N GLY A 223 20.31 -1.82 -13.93
CA GLY A 223 21.14 -1.09 -12.98
C GLY A 223 20.69 -1.11 -11.51
N LEU A 224 19.68 -1.89 -11.15
CA LEU A 224 19.34 -2.15 -9.74
C LEU A 224 20.43 -3.01 -9.06
N THR A 225 20.81 -2.63 -7.83
CA THR A 225 21.82 -3.33 -7.05
C THR A 225 21.26 -3.76 -5.71
N TYR A 226 21.55 -4.99 -5.30
CA TYR A 226 21.19 -5.52 -3.98
C TYR A 226 22.43 -5.57 -3.10
N GLY A 227 22.28 -5.24 -1.81
CA GLY A 227 23.38 -5.28 -0.83
C GLY A 227 23.82 -6.70 -0.43
N VAL A 228 23.38 -7.73 -1.16
CA VAL A 228 23.60 -9.16 -0.91
C VAL A 228 24.05 -9.82 -2.22
N PRO A 229 24.96 -10.81 -2.20
CA PRO A 229 25.33 -11.58 -3.38
C PRO A 229 24.11 -12.20 -4.07
N SER A 230 24.09 -12.20 -5.40
CA SER A 230 22.96 -12.74 -6.19
C SER A 230 22.67 -14.21 -5.88
N GLU A 231 23.71 -15.02 -5.66
CA GLU A 231 23.61 -16.45 -5.32
C GLU A 231 22.76 -16.74 -4.06
N ASP A 232 22.74 -15.79 -3.12
CA ASP A 232 22.02 -15.87 -1.85
C ASP A 232 20.61 -15.26 -1.95
N LEU A 233 20.23 -14.66 -3.08
CA LEU A 233 18.94 -14.02 -3.28
C LEU A 233 17.94 -14.98 -3.94
N ARG A 234 16.70 -14.93 -3.47
CA ARG A 234 15.55 -15.61 -4.09
C ARG A 234 14.44 -14.62 -4.36
N ARG A 235 13.73 -14.79 -5.49
CA ARG A 235 12.57 -13.98 -5.85
C ARG A 235 11.44 -14.22 -4.85
N VAL A 236 10.67 -13.18 -4.57
CA VAL A 236 9.43 -13.27 -3.80
C VAL A 236 8.26 -13.02 -4.75
N THR A 237 7.43 -14.03 -4.94
CA THR A 237 6.16 -13.89 -5.67
C THR A 237 5.10 -13.37 -4.69
N VAL A 238 4.44 -12.28 -5.07
CA VAL A 238 3.43 -11.64 -4.23
C VAL A 238 2.06 -11.77 -4.88
N ARG A 239 1.01 -12.02 -4.11
CA ARG A 239 -0.39 -11.99 -4.56
C ARG A 239 -1.22 -11.17 -3.60
N ILE A 240 -2.12 -10.33 -4.12
CA ILE A 240 -3.06 -9.54 -3.32
C ILE A 240 -4.46 -10.12 -3.51
N ILE A 241 -5.10 -10.50 -2.42
CA ILE A 241 -6.42 -11.14 -2.42
C ILE A 241 -7.38 -10.25 -1.64
N GLU A 242 -8.27 -9.57 -2.34
CA GLU A 242 -9.24 -8.64 -1.75
C GLU A 242 -10.58 -9.31 -1.44
N PHE A 243 -11.17 -8.97 -0.29
CA PHE A 243 -12.43 -9.53 0.18
C PHE A 243 -13.56 -8.48 0.16
N PRO A 244 -14.81 -8.90 -0.11
CA PRO A 244 -15.26 -10.26 -0.41
C PRO A 244 -14.82 -10.72 -1.81
N LEU A 245 -14.58 -12.02 -1.96
CA LEU A 245 -14.26 -12.61 -3.26
C LEU A 245 -15.47 -12.45 -4.21
N GLN A 246 -15.25 -11.85 -5.38
CA GLN A 246 -16.32 -11.53 -6.34
C GLN A 246 -16.64 -12.69 -7.30
N ASP A 247 -15.64 -13.53 -7.62
CA ASP A 247 -15.75 -14.61 -8.60
C ASP A 247 -15.88 -16.01 -7.98
N VAL A 248 -16.32 -16.96 -8.81
CA VAL A 248 -16.41 -18.38 -8.45
C VAL A 248 -15.04 -19.03 -8.61
N TRP A 249 -14.35 -19.23 -7.49
CA TRP A 249 -13.06 -19.92 -7.45
C TRP A 249 -13.25 -21.44 -7.37
N THR A 250 -12.45 -22.19 -8.12
CA THR A 250 -12.63 -23.64 -8.33
C THR A 250 -12.49 -24.48 -7.05
N GLY A 251 -11.90 -23.93 -5.98
CA GLY A 251 -11.80 -24.59 -4.67
C GLY A 251 -12.88 -24.15 -3.66
N LEU A 252 -13.81 -23.28 -4.05
CA LEU A 252 -14.92 -22.84 -3.22
C LEU A 252 -16.20 -23.61 -3.63
N PRO A 253 -17.09 -24.01 -2.69
CA PRO A 253 -18.31 -24.73 -3.01
C PRO A 253 -19.21 -23.90 -3.93
N GLU A 254 -19.54 -24.41 -5.12
CA GLU A 254 -20.31 -23.71 -6.17
C GLU A 254 -21.72 -23.23 -5.76
N ASN A 255 -22.22 -23.58 -4.57
CA ASN A 255 -23.62 -23.35 -4.18
C ASN A 255 -23.83 -22.84 -2.74
N VAL A 256 -22.77 -22.43 -2.05
CA VAL A 256 -22.88 -21.86 -0.69
C VAL A 256 -22.31 -20.45 -0.73
N PHE A 257 -23.11 -19.46 -0.33
CA PHE A 257 -22.59 -18.15 0.04
C PHE A 257 -21.60 -18.37 1.18
N LEU A 258 -20.32 -18.43 0.84
CA LEU A 258 -19.29 -18.68 1.82
C LEU A 258 -19.23 -17.51 2.78
N GLY A 259 -19.41 -17.81 4.07
CA GLY A 259 -19.24 -16.80 5.10
C GLY A 259 -17.79 -16.33 5.15
N ASP A 260 -17.56 -15.17 5.76
CA ASP A 260 -16.24 -14.53 5.89
C ASP A 260 -15.17 -15.51 6.42
N ASP A 261 -15.52 -16.32 7.43
CA ASP A 261 -14.67 -17.36 8.02
C ASP A 261 -14.20 -18.39 6.98
N GLU A 262 -15.10 -18.81 6.09
CA GLU A 262 -14.84 -19.88 5.13
C GLU A 262 -13.98 -19.37 3.97
N GLN A 263 -14.20 -18.14 3.51
CA GLN A 263 -13.39 -17.53 2.45
C GLN A 263 -11.94 -17.34 2.92
N VAL A 264 -11.73 -16.70 4.07
CA VAL A 264 -10.38 -16.44 4.58
C VAL A 264 -9.66 -17.76 4.88
N ARG A 265 -10.35 -18.72 5.50
CA ARG A 265 -9.77 -20.04 5.78
C ARG A 265 -9.50 -20.86 4.53
N ALA A 266 -10.31 -20.78 3.48
CA ALA A 266 -10.08 -21.50 2.24
C ALA A 266 -8.84 -20.97 1.50
N VAL A 267 -8.65 -19.65 1.50
CA VAL A 267 -7.45 -19.02 0.93
C VAL A 267 -6.19 -19.42 1.70
N MET A 268 -6.22 -19.30 3.04
CA MET A 268 -5.05 -19.56 3.89
C MET A 268 -4.79 -21.06 4.16
N GLY A 269 -5.81 -21.91 4.05
CA GLY A 269 -5.77 -23.30 4.49
C GLY A 269 -6.04 -24.34 3.39
N GLY A 270 -6.33 -23.92 2.17
CA GLY A 270 -6.59 -24.80 1.03
C GLY A 270 -5.34 -25.42 0.42
N GLU A 271 -5.51 -26.45 -0.42
CA GLU A 271 -4.45 -27.08 -1.22
C GLU A 271 -3.99 -26.16 -2.38
N GLY A 272 -3.44 -24.98 -2.05
CA GLY A 272 -2.99 -24.03 -3.06
C GLY A 272 -4.11 -23.21 -3.71
N LEU A 273 -5.20 -22.90 -3.00
CA LEU A 273 -6.27 -22.03 -3.56
C LEU A 273 -5.69 -20.68 -4.02
N TYR A 274 -4.69 -20.18 -3.31
CA TYR A 274 -3.97 -18.96 -3.67
C TYR A 274 -3.31 -19.01 -5.05
N GLU A 275 -3.03 -20.21 -5.61
CA GLU A 275 -2.44 -20.39 -6.94
C GLU A 275 -3.41 -19.99 -8.06
N GLN A 276 -4.71 -19.88 -7.76
CA GLN A 276 -5.70 -19.39 -8.71
C GLN A 276 -5.65 -17.88 -8.88
N PHE A 277 -5.03 -17.17 -7.94
CA PHE A 277 -4.83 -15.73 -8.02
C PHE A 277 -3.53 -15.44 -8.76
N GLU A 278 -3.63 -14.54 -9.73
CA GLU A 278 -2.48 -14.09 -10.50
C GLU A 278 -1.47 -13.37 -9.58
N PRO A 279 -0.15 -13.50 -9.85
CA PRO A 279 0.86 -12.68 -9.22
C PRO A 279 0.55 -11.19 -9.37
N TYR A 280 0.98 -10.41 -8.38
CA TYR A 280 0.81 -8.97 -8.37
C TYR A 280 1.50 -8.34 -9.59
N GLU A 281 0.71 -7.62 -10.37
CA GLU A 281 1.17 -6.76 -11.45
C GLU A 281 0.71 -5.33 -11.16
N GLU A 282 1.68 -4.40 -11.11
CA GLU A 282 1.46 -3.01 -10.69
C GLU A 282 0.41 -2.32 -11.58
N MET A 283 0.52 -2.47 -12.90
CA MET A 283 -0.37 -1.83 -13.85
C MET A 283 -1.78 -2.43 -13.81
N ALA A 284 -1.90 -3.76 -13.77
CA ALA A 284 -3.20 -4.42 -13.67
C ALA A 284 -3.95 -4.00 -12.40
N GLN A 285 -3.26 -3.98 -11.26
CA GLN A 285 -3.85 -3.54 -9.99
C GLN A 285 -4.29 -2.07 -10.05
N LEU A 286 -3.44 -1.18 -10.58
CA LEU A 286 -3.75 0.24 -10.73
C LEU A 286 -4.99 0.45 -11.62
N MET A 287 -5.05 -0.25 -12.76
CA MET A 287 -6.17 -0.15 -13.70
C MET A 287 -7.46 -0.73 -13.13
N HIS A 288 -7.39 -1.82 -12.36
CA HIS A 288 -8.55 -2.39 -11.67
C HIS A 288 -9.21 -1.35 -10.74
N HIS A 289 -8.43 -0.70 -9.87
CA HIS A 289 -8.96 0.31 -8.95
C HIS A 289 -9.36 1.62 -9.64
N PHE A 290 -8.66 1.98 -10.71
CA PHE A 290 -9.12 3.09 -11.55
C PHE A 290 -10.47 2.78 -12.19
N ALA A 291 -10.70 1.56 -12.67
CA ALA A 291 -11.98 1.15 -13.22
C ALA A 291 -13.12 1.22 -12.18
N GLU A 292 -12.87 0.89 -10.91
CA GLU A 292 -13.86 1.10 -9.84
C GLU A 292 -14.20 2.59 -9.64
N TYR A 293 -13.16 3.43 -9.57
CA TYR A 293 -13.32 4.88 -9.45
C TYR A 293 -14.09 5.47 -10.64
N GLU A 294 -13.72 5.03 -11.83
CA GLU A 294 -14.32 5.42 -13.10
C GLU A 294 -15.78 4.98 -13.18
N ASN A 295 -16.09 3.73 -12.83
CA ASN A 295 -17.45 3.23 -12.74
C ASN A 295 -18.32 4.08 -11.82
N GLY A 296 -17.78 4.54 -10.68
CA GLY A 296 -18.48 5.48 -9.80
C GLY A 296 -18.81 6.82 -10.48
N LEU A 297 -17.91 7.32 -11.34
CA LEU A 297 -18.09 8.56 -12.09
C LEU A 297 -19.10 8.44 -13.22
N TRP A 298 -19.07 7.34 -14.00
CA TRP A 298 -19.98 7.13 -15.12
C TRP A 298 -21.37 6.69 -14.67
N ASN A 299 -21.49 5.88 -13.60
CA ASN A 299 -22.78 5.42 -13.08
C ASN A 299 -23.55 6.48 -12.26
N ALA A 300 -22.97 7.66 -12.04
CA ALA A 300 -23.62 8.75 -11.33
C ALA A 300 -24.86 9.26 -12.09
N LYS A 301 -26.06 8.76 -11.72
CA LYS A 301 -27.33 9.08 -12.38
C LYS A 301 -27.55 10.58 -12.53
N GLY A 302 -27.90 11.00 -13.76
CA GLY A 302 -28.23 12.38 -14.08
C GLY A 302 -27.04 13.24 -14.51
N THR A 303 -25.84 12.65 -14.58
CA THR A 303 -24.65 13.31 -15.14
C THR A 303 -24.55 13.09 -16.65
N VAL A 304 -23.89 14.02 -17.37
CA VAL A 304 -23.60 13.88 -18.81
C VAL A 304 -22.87 12.57 -19.10
N ARG A 305 -21.94 12.18 -18.22
CA ARG A 305 -21.20 10.92 -18.28
C ARG A 305 -22.13 9.71 -18.30
N SER A 306 -23.08 9.62 -17.37
CA SER A 306 -24.07 8.53 -17.34
C SER A 306 -24.97 8.43 -18.59
N TYR A 307 -25.10 9.51 -19.37
CA TYR A 307 -25.81 9.47 -20.64
C TYR A 307 -24.91 9.02 -21.78
N LEU A 308 -23.65 9.45 -21.79
CA LEU A 308 -22.65 9.02 -22.76
C LEU A 308 -22.40 7.52 -22.67
N ASP A 309 -22.19 7.02 -21.45
CA ASP A 309 -21.99 5.60 -21.14
C ASP A 309 -23.10 4.70 -21.70
N ARG A 310 -24.36 5.05 -21.42
CA ARG A 310 -25.53 4.34 -21.97
C ARG A 310 -25.65 4.37 -23.49
N VAL A 311 -25.16 5.44 -24.13
CA VAL A 311 -25.16 5.54 -25.59
C VAL A 311 -24.01 4.69 -26.17
N ASP A 312 -22.85 4.68 -25.52
CA ASP A 312 -21.70 3.86 -25.91
C ASP A 312 -22.04 2.36 -25.80
N ASP A 313 -22.61 1.91 -24.68
CA ASP A 313 -23.16 0.56 -24.48
C ASP A 313 -24.17 0.18 -25.57
N TRP A 314 -25.05 1.12 -25.93
CA TRP A 314 -26.06 0.87 -26.96
C TRP A 314 -25.41 0.67 -28.33
N ILE A 315 -24.40 1.48 -28.67
CA ILE A 315 -23.63 1.38 -29.92
C ILE A 315 -22.83 0.07 -29.96
N GLY A 316 -22.14 -0.27 -28.86
CA GLY A 316 -21.41 -1.52 -28.74
C GLY A 316 -22.31 -2.71 -29.07
N LYS A 317 -23.42 -2.82 -28.32
CA LYS A 317 -24.35 -3.96 -28.44
C LYS A 317 -25.13 -4.03 -29.75
N HIS A 318 -25.53 -2.91 -30.33
CA HIS A 318 -26.44 -2.91 -31.50
C HIS A 318 -25.73 -2.64 -32.82
N ILE A 319 -24.46 -2.22 -32.80
CA ILE A 319 -23.71 -1.86 -33.98
C ILE A 319 -22.35 -2.55 -34.02
N ALA A 320 -21.51 -2.40 -32.99
CA ALA A 320 -20.15 -2.92 -33.02
C ALA A 320 -20.10 -4.47 -33.00
N GLU A 321 -20.82 -5.08 -32.07
CA GLU A 321 -20.83 -6.53 -31.87
C GLU A 321 -21.42 -7.27 -33.08
N PRO A 322 -22.58 -6.86 -33.65
CA PRO A 322 -23.08 -7.45 -34.88
C PRO A 322 -22.16 -7.29 -36.09
N MET A 323 -21.26 -6.30 -36.08
CA MET A 323 -20.30 -6.04 -37.16
C MET A 323 -18.93 -6.68 -36.90
N GLY A 324 -18.73 -7.32 -35.74
CA GLY A 324 -17.44 -7.91 -35.34
C GLY A 324 -16.35 -6.86 -35.14
N LEU A 325 -16.72 -5.66 -34.68
CA LEU A 325 -15.81 -4.52 -34.52
C LEU A 325 -15.33 -4.30 -33.07
N ASP A 326 -15.82 -5.07 -32.11
CA ASP A 326 -15.58 -4.83 -30.68
C ASP A 326 -14.09 -4.76 -30.36
N GLY A 327 -13.30 -5.78 -30.72
CA GLY A 327 -11.85 -5.77 -30.46
C GLY A 327 -11.09 -4.64 -31.16
N LEU A 328 -11.61 -4.07 -32.26
CA LEU A 328 -11.00 -2.90 -32.90
C LEU A 328 -11.35 -1.61 -32.16
N LEU A 329 -12.58 -1.49 -31.65
CA LEU A 329 -13.00 -0.34 -30.86
C LEU A 329 -12.36 -0.33 -29.47
N ASP A 330 -12.24 -1.50 -28.84
CA ASP A 330 -11.55 -1.68 -27.56
C ASP A 330 -10.07 -1.31 -27.69
N GLY A 331 -9.38 -1.87 -28.70
CA GLY A 331 -7.99 -1.51 -28.96
C GLY A 331 -7.79 -0.02 -29.30
N LEU A 332 -8.73 0.61 -30.00
CA LEU A 332 -8.70 2.06 -30.25
C LEU A 332 -8.88 2.85 -28.94
N HIS A 333 -9.83 2.43 -28.11
CA HIS A 333 -10.12 3.02 -26.81
C HIS A 333 -8.87 3.01 -25.93
N ASP A 334 -8.21 1.85 -25.79
CA ASP A 334 -7.03 1.67 -24.95
C ASP A 334 -5.85 2.52 -25.40
N ILE A 335 -5.57 2.54 -26.72
CA ILE A 335 -4.50 3.37 -27.29
C ILE A 335 -4.74 4.86 -26.99
N VAL A 336 -5.98 5.32 -27.16
CA VAL A 336 -6.32 6.74 -26.96
C VAL A 336 -6.30 7.08 -25.48
N PHE A 337 -6.81 6.19 -24.63
CA PHE A 337 -6.77 6.32 -23.17
C PHE A 337 -5.33 6.49 -22.67
N VAL A 338 -4.42 5.58 -23.04
CA VAL A 338 -3.00 5.63 -22.64
C VAL A 338 -2.33 6.90 -23.16
N LEU A 339 -2.54 7.23 -24.44
CA LEU A 339 -1.94 8.41 -25.06
C LEU A 339 -2.41 9.70 -24.39
N VAL A 340 -3.72 9.85 -24.19
CA VAL A 340 -4.30 11.04 -23.55
C VAL A 340 -3.88 11.14 -22.10
N GLY A 341 -3.87 10.03 -21.36
CA GLY A 341 -3.39 9.99 -19.97
C GLY A 341 -1.96 10.48 -19.87
N ARG A 342 -1.05 9.94 -20.68
CA ARG A 342 0.35 10.35 -20.71
C ARG A 342 0.53 11.81 -21.11
N LEU A 343 -0.12 12.26 -22.18
CA LEU A 343 -0.04 13.66 -22.63
C LEU A 343 -0.59 14.62 -21.58
N THR A 344 -1.66 14.26 -20.87
CA THR A 344 -2.22 15.07 -19.79
C THR A 344 -1.23 15.16 -18.63
N GLY A 345 -0.60 14.05 -18.25
CA GLY A 345 0.46 14.03 -17.25
C GLY A 345 1.62 14.98 -17.61
N GLU A 346 2.19 14.82 -18.80
CA GLU A 346 3.38 15.57 -19.23
C GLU A 346 3.09 17.05 -19.56
N LEU A 347 1.96 17.35 -20.21
CA LEU A 347 1.69 18.70 -20.75
C LEU A 347 0.79 19.57 -19.86
N VAL A 348 0.04 18.96 -18.93
CA VAL A 348 -0.88 19.69 -18.06
C VAL A 348 -0.45 19.59 -16.61
N ILE A 349 -0.32 18.37 -16.08
CA ILE A 349 -0.08 18.14 -14.65
C ILE A 349 1.34 18.55 -14.27
N ALA A 350 2.37 18.09 -14.98
CA ALA A 350 3.76 18.44 -14.64
C ALA A 350 4.02 19.96 -14.66
N PRO A 351 3.59 20.73 -15.69
CA PRO A 351 3.68 22.20 -15.65
C PRO A 351 2.86 22.83 -14.53
N MET A 352 1.68 22.29 -14.23
CA MET A 352 0.83 22.79 -13.14
C MET A 352 1.51 22.59 -11.78
N ASN A 353 2.08 21.42 -11.51
CA ASN A 353 2.81 21.11 -10.29
C ASN A 353 4.05 22.00 -10.15
N MET A 354 4.83 22.17 -11.22
CA MET A 354 5.97 23.09 -11.25
C MET A 354 5.56 24.54 -10.92
N LEU A 355 4.47 25.03 -11.52
CA LEU A 355 3.96 26.37 -11.23
C LEU A 355 3.44 26.50 -9.80
N TRP A 356 2.83 25.45 -9.26
CA TRP A 356 2.39 25.40 -7.87
C TRP A 356 3.58 25.48 -6.91
N GLU A 357 4.61 24.66 -7.12
CA GLU A 357 5.84 24.68 -6.33
C GLU A 357 6.57 26.02 -6.40
N LEU A 358 6.70 26.61 -7.59
CA LEU A 358 7.25 27.96 -7.75
C LEU A 358 6.43 29.02 -7.01
N GLY A 359 5.10 28.88 -7.04
CA GLY A 359 4.18 29.73 -6.30
C GLY A 359 4.32 29.60 -4.78
N GLU A 360 4.42 28.36 -4.28
CA GLU A 360 4.66 28.10 -2.85
C GLU A 360 6.01 28.65 -2.40
N ALA A 361 7.07 28.42 -3.18
CA ALA A 361 8.40 28.96 -2.92
C ALA A 361 8.42 30.50 -2.92
N TYR A 362 7.75 31.14 -3.89
CA TYR A 362 7.60 32.60 -3.93
C TYR A 362 6.88 33.15 -2.70
N LEU A 363 5.86 32.43 -2.22
CA LEU A 363 5.11 32.79 -1.01
C LEU A 363 5.83 32.39 0.28
N ALA A 364 7.05 31.85 0.21
CA ALA A 364 7.80 31.28 1.34
C ALA A 364 6.96 30.28 2.15
N ARG A 365 6.07 29.55 1.47
CA ARG A 365 5.32 28.46 2.09
C ARG A 365 6.23 27.24 2.21
N PRO A 366 6.21 26.56 3.36
CA PRO A 366 6.99 25.35 3.53
C PRO A 366 6.53 24.27 2.56
N SER A 367 7.48 23.48 2.05
CA SER A 367 7.20 22.34 1.18
C SER A 367 6.28 21.33 1.89
N GLN A 368 5.67 20.40 1.17
CA GLN A 368 4.85 19.35 1.79
C GLN A 368 5.66 18.54 2.82
N ALA A 369 6.91 18.21 2.49
CA ALA A 369 7.84 17.55 3.42
C ALA A 369 8.10 18.40 4.66
N GLU A 370 8.39 19.70 4.52
CA GLU A 370 8.59 20.59 5.67
C GLU A 370 7.32 20.80 6.50
N ARG A 371 6.14 20.80 5.87
CA ARG A 371 4.85 20.90 6.54
C ARG A 371 4.56 19.69 7.42
N ILE A 372 4.90 18.49 6.94
CA ILE A 372 4.60 17.22 7.61
C ILE A 372 5.70 16.88 8.61
N LEU A 373 6.97 16.98 8.21
CA LEU A 373 8.11 16.62 9.05
C LEU A 373 8.52 17.75 10.01
N GLY A 374 8.17 19.01 9.76
CA GLY A 374 8.75 20.15 10.47
C GLY A 374 10.22 20.40 10.06
N ARG A 375 10.93 21.28 10.78
CA ARG A 375 12.39 21.42 10.59
C ARG A 375 13.07 20.18 11.18
N LEU A 376 13.57 19.32 10.30
CA LEU A 376 14.32 18.10 10.66
C LEU A 376 15.56 18.36 11.55
N GLU A 377 16.07 19.60 11.59
CA GLU A 377 17.19 20.00 12.46
C GLU A 377 16.87 19.89 13.97
N ASP A 378 15.59 19.81 14.36
CA ASP A 378 15.15 19.72 15.76
C ASP A 378 14.82 18.29 16.21
N PHE A 379 14.97 17.28 15.35
CA PHE A 379 14.69 15.88 15.70
C PHE A 379 15.91 15.21 16.31
N ASP A 380 15.87 15.01 17.62
CA ASP A 380 16.78 14.10 18.31
C ASP A 380 16.42 12.65 17.91
N PRO A 381 17.34 11.83 17.39
CA PRO A 381 17.06 10.43 17.06
C PRO A 381 16.76 9.55 18.29
N GLU A 382 16.94 10.08 19.51
CA GLU A 382 16.55 9.40 20.73
C GLU A 382 15.04 9.58 21.00
N PRO A 383 14.31 8.50 21.35
CA PRO A 383 12.89 8.60 21.65
C PRO A 383 12.66 9.65 22.73
N ALA A 384 11.69 10.54 22.51
CA ALA A 384 11.39 11.62 23.44
C ALA A 384 11.11 11.05 24.83
N ASN A 385 12.09 11.16 25.73
CA ASN A 385 12.02 10.55 27.03
C ASN A 385 11.11 11.40 27.91
N LEU A 386 9.84 11.02 28.03
CA LEU A 386 8.83 11.79 28.77
C LEU A 386 9.21 11.96 30.26
N MET A 387 10.10 11.12 30.77
CA MET A 387 10.68 11.24 32.11
C MET A 387 11.51 12.53 32.27
N ASP A 388 12.17 13.00 31.23
CA ASP A 388 12.94 14.24 31.26
C ASP A 388 12.07 15.49 31.12
N GLY A 389 10.93 15.40 30.41
CA GLY A 389 10.01 16.54 30.24
C GLY A 389 8.96 16.68 31.34
N VAL A 390 8.30 15.58 31.72
CA VAL A 390 7.14 15.59 32.64
C VAL A 390 7.57 15.33 34.09
N PHE A 391 8.55 14.46 34.30
CA PHE A 391 8.99 14.10 35.65
C PHE A 391 10.20 14.89 36.14
N ALA A 392 11.02 15.54 35.31
CA ALA A 392 12.12 16.37 35.81
C ALA A 392 11.63 17.48 36.75
N GLY A 393 10.51 18.15 36.41
CA GLY A 393 9.89 19.17 37.26
C GLY A 393 9.24 18.61 38.53
N PHE A 394 8.71 17.38 38.48
CA PHE A 394 8.09 16.70 39.62
C PHE A 394 9.14 16.11 40.57
N LEU A 395 10.16 15.42 40.05
CA LEU A 395 11.28 14.84 40.77
C LEU A 395 12.18 15.90 41.40
N ALA A 396 12.40 17.05 40.74
CA ALA A 396 13.11 18.18 41.34
C ALA A 396 12.33 18.82 42.50
N LYS A 397 10.99 18.74 42.49
CA LYS A 397 10.11 19.24 43.57
C LYS A 397 9.84 18.21 44.66
N LEU A 398 10.09 16.93 44.40
CA LEU A 398 9.81 15.82 45.31
C LEU A 398 10.55 15.94 46.65
N PRO A 399 11.85 16.31 46.71
CA PRO A 399 12.54 16.54 47.98
C PRO A 399 11.86 17.63 48.80
N GLY A 400 11.47 18.75 48.17
CA GLY A 400 10.78 19.86 48.83
C GLY A 400 9.37 19.49 49.30
N MET A 401 8.64 18.66 48.56
CA MET A 401 7.33 18.15 48.98
C MET A 401 7.45 17.15 50.14
N VAL A 402 8.45 16.27 50.12
CA VAL A 402 8.73 15.34 51.22
C VAL A 402 9.18 16.08 52.49
N GLU A 403 9.98 17.14 52.34
CA GLU A 403 10.40 18.04 53.43
C GLU A 403 9.21 18.80 54.02
N ALA A 404 8.33 19.35 53.15
CA ALA A 404 7.10 20.04 53.55
C ALA A 404 6.12 19.11 54.27
N HIS A 405 6.00 17.85 53.83
CA HIS A 405 5.13 16.88 54.47
C HIS A 405 5.71 16.38 55.81
N ARG A 406 7.05 16.25 55.93
CA ARG A 406 7.75 15.95 57.19
C ARG A 406 7.69 17.08 58.21
N SER A 407 7.67 18.34 57.76
CA SER A 407 7.55 19.52 58.63
C SER A 407 6.10 19.72 59.08
N ALA A 408 5.12 19.56 58.20
CA ALA A 408 3.69 19.54 58.58
C ALA A 408 3.36 18.41 59.57
N ALA A 409 3.95 17.22 59.41
CA ALA A 409 3.76 16.10 60.34
C ALA A 409 4.44 16.30 61.72
N LYS A 410 5.39 17.24 61.84
CA LYS A 410 5.99 17.63 63.12
C LYS A 410 5.18 18.69 63.86
N ASP A 411 4.44 19.54 63.14
CA ASP A 411 3.63 20.61 63.72
C ASP A 411 2.24 20.14 64.20
N GLU A 412 1.75 19.00 63.73
CA GLU A 412 0.46 18.41 64.19
C GLU A 412 0.61 17.37 65.32
N GLY A 413 1.83 17.14 65.79
CA GLY A 413 2.13 16.16 66.85
C GLY A 413 2.16 16.75 68.26
N GLU A 414 1.02 17.22 68.78
CA GLU A 414 0.68 17.10 70.22
C GLU A 414 -0.76 17.62 70.51
N PRO A 415 -1.64 16.75 71.02
CA PRO A 415 -2.34 17.10 72.24
C PRO A 415 -1.84 16.23 73.39
N ILE A 416 -1.26 16.89 74.38
CA ILE A 416 -1.00 16.31 75.70
C ILE A 416 -2.36 15.97 76.33
N VAL A 417 -2.70 14.68 76.39
CA VAL A 417 -3.68 14.15 77.33
C VAL A 417 -2.89 13.44 78.42
N THR A 418 -2.57 14.15 79.50
CA THR A 418 -2.21 13.54 80.77
C THR A 418 -3.49 13.23 81.54
N GLY A 419 -3.71 11.95 81.83
CA GLY A 419 -4.81 11.51 82.68
C GLY A 419 -4.60 11.91 84.15
N GLY A 420 -5.72 12.28 84.78
CA GLY A 420 -5.91 12.51 86.21
C GLY A 420 -7.40 12.56 86.49
#